data_AF-A0A1Q7DKN8-F1
#
_entry.id   AF-A0A1Q7DKN8-F1
#
_cell.length_a   1.000
_cell.length_b   1.000
_cell.length_c   1.000
_cell.angle_alpha   90.00
_cell.angle_beta   90.00
_cell.angle_gamma   90.00
#
_symmetry.space_group_name_H-M   'P 1'
#
loop_
_entity.id
_entity.type
_entity.pdbx_description
1 polymer ?
#
loop_
_entity_poly.entity_id
_entity_poly.type
_entity_poly.pdbx_seq_one_letter_code
_entity_poly.pdbx_strand_id
1 'polypeptide(L)'
;MLLDQSAATQILDGSGDLNVLRASIIAAPYELLSQPHVLIIGPGGGIDIQNALVHGASQVDAVEVNRGVSSLMRGPLSDYNGHVYSAARVNVVEDEARSYIRRSPDRYDLILMTVVDSYAALASGAYALSESYLYTAEAFHDYLGHIADHGVLAVGRFYRDPPIEMLNTAALGVEALRARGVADPLAHIAVLRYLDFGLLIVRDDAFDVSSATAIRRFAADHHFTVAFDPLDRTGPFAEGLAGTPVPATDDRPFFFANPGTNVPIAYLILFGALIPAVVLSWGLLLLPLRRVMGAALVTAIGRRTTVQALAVGFGFIAAEIVLLQRLTLYLGQPALALAVGLAALLVGAAAGSAASARAKIGVPRAALASAIVVTVAFLAFDRVAAATLAWPLLARGATACVVAIAIGLPLGSVFPSVIASAGAHDDGLVAWAWAVNGAASVIGSILAVVAALTIGFTGVGFLAAACYLIAVAPAATGLRLGIGAERSPQPT
;
A
#
# COMPACT_ATOMS: atom_id res chain seq x y z
N MET A 1 7.69 -4.49 -25.22
CA MET A 1 7.50 -5.79 -24.54
C MET A 1 6.21 -5.74 -23.72
N LEU A 2 5.39 -6.79 -23.78
CA LEU A 2 4.24 -6.93 -22.87
C LEU A 2 4.68 -7.69 -21.60
N LEU A 3 4.32 -7.16 -20.44
CA LEU A 3 4.51 -7.64 -19.09
C LEU A 3 3.12 -7.93 -18.51
N ASP A 4 2.96 -9.03 -17.79
CA ASP A 4 1.74 -9.37 -17.02
C ASP A 4 0.42 -9.10 -17.77
N GLN A 5 0.20 -9.85 -18.86
CA GLN A 5 -0.92 -9.76 -19.80
C GLN A 5 -0.94 -8.53 -20.74
N SER A 6 -0.95 -7.30 -20.19
CA SER A 6 -1.14 -6.09 -21.00
C SER A 6 -0.29 -4.88 -20.60
N ALA A 7 0.58 -5.01 -19.59
CA ALA A 7 1.52 -3.93 -19.28
C ALA A 7 2.58 -3.82 -20.36
N ALA A 8 2.90 -2.61 -20.80
CA ALA A 8 3.87 -2.42 -21.86
C ALA A 8 5.05 -1.64 -21.32
N THR A 9 6.24 -2.13 -21.60
CA THR A 9 7.44 -1.30 -21.52
C THR A 9 8.08 -1.23 -22.89
N GLN A 10 8.45 -0.01 -23.30
CA GLN A 10 9.10 0.23 -24.57
C GLN A 10 10.58 -0.11 -24.44
N ILE A 11 11.07 -0.88 -25.42
CA ILE A 11 12.49 -1.16 -25.56
C ILE A 11 12.87 -0.51 -26.87
N LEU A 12 13.78 0.45 -26.82
CA LEU A 12 14.30 1.10 -28.02
C LEU A 12 15.45 0.27 -28.58
N ASP A 13 15.54 0.26 -29.91
CA ASP A 13 16.69 -0.31 -30.61
C ASP A 13 17.94 0.51 -30.26
N GLY A 14 18.87 -0.10 -29.54
CA GLY A 14 20.10 0.54 -29.08
C GLY A 14 21.12 0.83 -30.20
N SER A 15 20.88 0.32 -31.42
CA SER A 15 21.66 0.69 -32.61
C SER A 15 21.09 1.92 -33.35
N GLY A 16 19.87 2.34 -33.00
CA GLY A 16 19.19 3.48 -33.61
C GLY A 16 19.71 4.84 -33.13
N ASP A 17 19.27 5.90 -33.81
CA ASP A 17 19.54 7.26 -33.37
C ASP A 17 18.71 7.60 -32.12
N LEU A 18 19.37 7.66 -30.96
CA LEU A 18 18.76 8.00 -29.67
C LEU A 18 18.54 9.51 -29.48
N ASN A 19 18.83 10.36 -30.48
CA ASN A 19 18.57 11.80 -30.41
C ASN A 19 17.08 12.13 -30.19
N VAL A 20 16.16 11.22 -30.55
CA VAL A 20 14.72 11.37 -30.24
C VAL A 20 14.48 11.56 -28.73
N LEU A 21 15.33 10.98 -27.88
CA LEU A 21 15.24 11.13 -26.42
C LEU A 21 15.55 12.57 -25.97
N ARG A 22 16.39 13.30 -26.69
CA ARG A 22 16.67 14.73 -26.41
C ARG A 22 15.45 15.61 -26.61
N ALA A 23 14.55 15.21 -27.50
CA ALA A 23 13.29 15.90 -27.75
C ALA A 23 12.12 15.32 -26.94
N SER A 24 12.38 14.44 -25.97
CA SER A 24 11.34 13.85 -25.12
C SER A 24 11.07 14.71 -23.88
N ILE A 25 9.84 14.70 -23.37
CA ILE A 25 9.51 15.47 -22.17
C ILE A 25 10.36 15.07 -20.95
N ILE A 26 10.79 13.80 -20.87
CA ILE A 26 11.64 13.26 -19.80
C ILE A 26 13.10 13.74 -19.90
N ALA A 27 13.48 14.45 -20.95
CA ALA A 27 14.77 15.15 -21.05
C ALA A 27 14.80 16.49 -20.29
N ALA A 28 13.63 17.07 -19.97
CA ALA A 28 13.55 18.39 -19.33
C ALA A 28 14.38 18.55 -18.03
N PRO A 29 14.47 17.55 -17.12
CA PRO A 29 15.31 17.68 -15.93
C PRO A 29 16.80 17.86 -16.24
N TYR A 30 17.27 17.34 -17.38
CA TYR A 30 18.67 17.42 -17.79
C TYR A 30 19.07 18.81 -18.31
N GLU A 31 18.10 19.67 -18.65
CA GLU A 31 18.36 21.09 -18.95
C GLU A 31 18.84 21.88 -17.71
N LEU A 32 18.65 21.30 -16.52
CA LEU A 32 19.01 21.90 -15.24
C LEU A 32 20.31 21.32 -14.65
N LEU A 33 20.84 20.25 -15.23
CA LEU A 33 21.90 19.43 -14.65
C LEU A 33 23.06 19.25 -15.62
N SER A 34 24.26 19.04 -15.10
CA SER A 34 25.46 18.76 -15.90
C SER A 34 26.12 17.48 -15.41
N GLN A 35 26.21 16.48 -16.28
CA GLN A 35 26.78 15.15 -15.98
C GLN A 35 26.24 14.48 -14.69
N PRO A 36 24.90 14.41 -14.50
CA PRO A 36 24.31 14.00 -13.23
C PRO A 36 24.57 12.52 -12.89
N HIS A 37 24.65 12.22 -11.60
CA HIS A 37 24.41 10.88 -11.06
C HIS A 37 22.90 10.65 -10.89
N VAL A 38 22.37 9.67 -11.62
CA VAL A 38 20.92 9.47 -11.76
C VAL A 38 20.46 8.19 -11.06
N LEU A 39 19.44 8.29 -10.21
CA LEU A 39 18.64 7.15 -9.76
C LEU A 39 17.39 7.03 -10.61
N ILE A 40 17.18 5.87 -11.21
CA ILE A 40 15.97 5.54 -11.97
C ILE A 40 15.17 4.51 -11.19
N ILE A 41 13.94 4.86 -10.86
CA ILE A 41 12.96 3.96 -10.27
C ILE A 41 12.22 3.25 -11.41
N GLY A 42 12.25 1.91 -11.45
CA GLY A 42 11.51 1.11 -12.42
C GLY A 42 11.94 1.31 -13.88
N PRO A 43 13.20 0.98 -14.25
CA PRO A 43 13.73 1.24 -15.59
C PRO A 43 13.05 0.45 -16.71
N GLY A 44 12.41 -0.69 -16.44
CA GLY A 44 11.60 -1.43 -17.41
C GLY A 44 12.37 -1.82 -18.67
N GLY A 45 11.99 -1.26 -19.81
CA GLY A 45 12.65 -1.47 -21.11
C GLY A 45 13.88 -0.58 -21.33
N GLY A 46 14.29 0.20 -20.33
CA GLY A 46 15.55 0.94 -20.30
C GLY A 46 15.52 2.33 -20.91
N ILE A 47 14.35 2.86 -21.29
CA ILE A 47 14.24 4.19 -21.92
C ILE A 47 14.80 5.31 -21.05
N ASP A 48 14.54 5.27 -19.75
CA ASP A 48 15.07 6.25 -18.80
C ASP A 48 16.60 6.15 -18.66
N ILE A 49 17.15 4.91 -18.71
CA ILE A 49 18.60 4.69 -18.67
C ILE A 49 19.24 5.27 -19.94
N GLN A 50 18.67 4.98 -21.11
CA GLN A 50 19.16 5.52 -22.38
C GLN A 50 19.08 7.05 -22.39
N ASN A 51 17.98 7.62 -21.89
CA ASN A 51 17.80 9.06 -21.79
C ASN A 51 18.87 9.70 -20.90
N ALA A 52 19.16 9.10 -19.74
CA ALA A 52 20.24 9.55 -18.86
C ALA A 52 21.61 9.51 -19.56
N LEU A 53 21.93 8.42 -20.26
CA LEU A 53 23.21 8.25 -20.95
C LEU A 53 23.37 9.24 -22.12
N VAL A 54 22.31 9.51 -22.89
CA VAL A 54 22.29 10.51 -23.98
C VAL A 54 22.53 11.92 -23.44
N HIS A 55 22.04 12.22 -22.24
CA HIS A 55 22.27 13.49 -21.55
C HIS A 55 23.56 13.50 -20.71
N GLY A 56 24.44 12.51 -20.91
CA GLY A 56 25.78 12.54 -20.36
C GLY A 56 25.88 12.22 -18.87
N ALA A 57 24.89 11.52 -18.29
CA ALA A 57 24.94 11.06 -16.91
C ALA A 57 26.29 10.41 -16.56
N SER A 58 26.86 10.79 -15.43
CA SER A 58 28.15 10.26 -14.96
C SER A 58 28.00 8.82 -14.46
N GLN A 59 26.88 8.53 -13.80
CA GLN A 59 26.49 7.21 -13.32
C GLN A 59 24.95 7.10 -13.32
N VAL A 60 24.45 5.88 -13.52
CA VAL A 60 23.03 5.55 -13.44
C VAL A 60 22.83 4.33 -12.54
N ASP A 61 22.13 4.51 -11.43
CA ASP A 61 21.62 3.40 -10.63
C ASP A 61 20.15 3.18 -11.02
N ALA A 62 19.81 1.97 -11.44
CA ALA A 62 18.48 1.66 -11.96
C ALA A 62 17.86 0.52 -11.16
N VAL A 63 16.79 0.81 -10.42
CA VAL A 63 16.19 -0.13 -9.47
C VAL A 63 14.98 -0.82 -10.11
N GLU A 64 15.11 -2.10 -10.40
CA GLU A 64 14.11 -2.92 -11.07
C GLU A 64 13.58 -4.02 -10.14
N VAL A 65 12.28 -3.98 -9.83
CA VAL A 65 11.65 -4.95 -8.94
C VAL A 65 11.40 -6.29 -9.65
N ASN A 66 11.20 -6.27 -10.97
CA ASN A 66 10.90 -7.46 -11.76
C ASN A 66 12.18 -8.10 -12.31
N ARG A 67 12.64 -9.14 -11.62
CA ARG A 67 13.82 -9.94 -12.03
C ARG A 67 13.68 -10.56 -13.43
N GLY A 68 12.45 -10.83 -13.86
CA GLY A 68 12.17 -11.30 -15.22
C GLY A 68 12.50 -10.25 -16.28
N VAL A 69 12.16 -8.98 -16.03
CA VAL A 69 12.53 -7.85 -16.90
C VAL A 69 14.05 -7.69 -16.95
N SER A 70 14.71 -7.64 -15.80
CA SER A 70 16.18 -7.57 -15.70
C SER A 70 16.84 -8.71 -16.49
N SER A 71 16.36 -9.94 -16.31
CA SER A 71 16.88 -11.13 -17.01
C SER A 71 16.69 -11.05 -18.52
N LEU A 72 15.53 -10.57 -19.00
CA LEU A 72 15.27 -10.38 -20.43
C LEU A 72 16.17 -9.32 -21.04
N MET A 73 16.32 -8.17 -20.37
CA MET A 73 17.12 -7.04 -20.81
C MET A 73 18.62 -7.32 -20.82
N ARG A 74 19.12 -8.11 -19.87
CA ARG A 74 20.54 -8.55 -19.82
C ARG A 74 20.83 -9.77 -20.72
N GLY A 75 19.82 -10.56 -21.05
CA GLY A 75 19.96 -11.78 -21.82
C GLY A 75 19.39 -11.64 -23.23
N PRO A 76 18.23 -12.27 -23.56
CA PRO A 76 17.70 -12.34 -24.93
C PRO A 76 17.51 -11.01 -25.66
N LEU A 77 17.33 -9.90 -24.95
CA LEU A 77 17.09 -8.57 -25.54
C LEU A 77 18.32 -7.65 -25.47
N SER A 78 19.46 -8.13 -24.96
CA SER A 78 20.65 -7.32 -24.74
C SER A 78 21.21 -6.72 -26.02
N ASP A 79 21.34 -7.50 -27.10
CA ASP A 79 21.81 -6.98 -28.39
C ASP A 79 20.85 -5.92 -28.95
N TYR A 80 19.53 -6.17 -28.87
CA TYR A 80 18.51 -5.25 -29.36
C TYR A 80 18.50 -3.93 -28.60
N ASN A 81 18.66 -3.95 -27.27
CA ASN A 81 18.65 -2.74 -26.45
C ASN A 81 20.00 -2.00 -26.38
N GLY A 82 21.01 -2.48 -27.13
CA GLY A 82 22.37 -1.90 -27.13
C GLY A 82 23.14 -2.14 -25.84
N HIS A 83 22.89 -3.26 -25.15
CA HIS A 83 23.50 -3.64 -23.88
C HIS A 83 23.32 -2.61 -22.76
N VAL A 84 22.20 -1.87 -22.75
CA VAL A 84 21.98 -0.74 -21.85
C VAL A 84 22.01 -1.14 -20.36
N TYR A 85 21.55 -2.34 -20.01
CA TYR A 85 21.58 -2.89 -18.64
C TYR A 85 22.97 -3.31 -18.17
N SER A 86 23.94 -3.39 -19.08
CA SER A 86 25.33 -3.78 -18.81
C SER A 86 26.34 -2.69 -19.25
N ALA A 87 25.86 -1.50 -19.57
CA ALA A 87 26.73 -0.38 -19.92
C ALA A 87 27.61 0.02 -18.73
N ALA A 88 28.85 0.46 -18.99
CA ALA A 88 29.85 0.68 -17.95
C ALA A 88 29.44 1.70 -16.85
N ARG A 89 28.54 2.63 -17.18
CA ARG A 89 28.03 3.66 -16.24
C ARG A 89 26.69 3.26 -15.58
N VAL A 90 26.18 2.06 -15.84
CA VAL A 90 24.86 1.63 -15.41
C VAL A 90 24.99 0.48 -14.41
N ASN A 91 24.40 0.67 -13.24
CA ASN A 91 24.26 -0.34 -12.21
C ASN A 91 22.77 -0.67 -12.01
N VAL A 92 22.33 -1.81 -12.53
CA VAL A 92 20.94 -2.27 -12.34
C VAL A 92 20.84 -3.11 -11.08
N VAL A 93 20.02 -2.65 -10.13
CA VAL A 93 19.79 -3.27 -8.82
C VAL A 93 18.42 -3.94 -8.83
N GLU A 94 18.39 -5.24 -8.52
CA GLU A 94 17.14 -6.02 -8.44
C GLU A 94 16.52 -5.92 -7.05
N ASP A 95 15.77 -4.85 -6.81
CA ASP A 95 15.15 -4.52 -5.53
C ASP A 95 13.86 -3.72 -5.73
N GLU A 96 13.08 -3.52 -4.67
CA GLU A 96 11.97 -2.58 -4.68
C GLU A 96 12.48 -1.18 -4.29
N ALA A 97 12.10 -0.16 -5.06
CA ALA A 97 12.74 1.14 -5.00
C ALA A 97 12.53 1.88 -3.67
N ARG A 98 11.35 1.78 -3.05
CA ARG A 98 11.08 2.37 -1.73
C ARG A 98 11.98 1.75 -0.66
N SER A 99 12.14 0.43 -0.68
CA SER A 99 13.03 -0.34 0.20
C SER A 99 14.52 -0.04 -0.08
N TYR A 100 14.92 0.11 -1.35
CA TYR A 100 16.29 0.46 -1.74
C TYR A 100 16.67 1.85 -1.24
N ILE A 101 15.86 2.87 -1.55
CA ILE A 101 16.15 4.26 -1.21
C ILE A 101 16.29 4.44 0.30
N ARG A 102 15.40 3.85 1.11
CA ARG A 102 15.50 3.97 2.59
C ARG A 102 16.77 3.37 3.20
N ARG A 103 17.51 2.54 2.47
CA ARG A 103 18.74 1.88 2.94
C ARG A 103 20.00 2.42 2.30
N SER A 104 19.87 3.04 1.13
CA SER A 104 21.01 3.61 0.41
C SER A 104 21.53 4.82 1.17
N PRO A 105 22.84 4.94 1.37
CA PRO A 105 23.46 6.17 1.89
C PRO A 105 23.70 7.21 0.79
N ASP A 106 23.43 6.85 -0.47
CA ASP A 106 23.84 7.63 -1.64
C ASP A 106 22.88 8.79 -1.89
N ARG A 107 23.42 9.87 -2.47
CA ARG A 107 22.63 11.01 -2.96
C ARG A 107 22.77 11.13 -4.46
N TYR A 108 21.70 11.57 -5.10
CA TYR A 108 21.59 11.62 -6.56
C TYR A 108 21.30 13.04 -7.02
N ASP A 109 21.92 13.46 -8.12
CA ASP A 109 21.63 14.74 -8.77
C ASP A 109 20.25 14.72 -9.44
N LEU A 110 19.80 13.53 -9.87
CA LEU A 110 18.47 13.30 -10.42
C LEU A 110 17.88 12.00 -9.90
N ILE A 111 16.69 12.05 -9.30
CA ILE A 111 15.84 10.88 -9.11
C ILE A 111 14.71 10.95 -10.14
N LEU A 112 14.62 9.95 -11.01
CA LEU A 112 13.64 9.89 -12.10
C LEU A 112 12.72 8.69 -11.94
N MET A 113 11.41 8.94 -12.08
CA MET A 113 10.37 7.91 -12.04
C MET A 113 9.33 8.19 -13.12
N THR A 114 9.28 7.39 -14.18
CA THR A 114 8.34 7.60 -15.30
C THR A 114 7.33 6.44 -15.42
N VAL A 115 6.14 6.62 -14.83
CA VAL A 115 5.02 5.63 -14.90
C VAL A 115 5.46 4.18 -14.61
N VAL A 116 5.88 3.95 -13.37
CA VAL A 116 6.45 2.67 -12.89
C VAL A 116 5.41 1.61 -12.47
N ASP A 117 4.13 1.85 -12.72
CA ASP A 117 3.06 0.96 -12.27
C ASP A 117 2.80 -0.20 -13.24
N SER A 118 2.51 -1.38 -12.70
CA SER A 118 2.06 -2.51 -13.52
C SER A 118 0.67 -2.23 -14.11
N TYR A 119 0.62 -2.16 -15.43
CA TYR A 119 -0.60 -1.94 -16.21
C TYR A 119 -1.66 -3.03 -16.07
N ALA A 120 -1.33 -4.19 -15.46
CA ALA A 120 -2.32 -5.22 -15.13
C ALA A 120 -3.42 -4.68 -14.19
N ALA A 121 -3.04 -3.76 -13.28
CA ALA A 121 -4.00 -3.02 -12.45
C ALA A 121 -4.76 -1.96 -13.27
N LEU A 122 -4.09 -1.31 -14.24
CA LEU A 122 -4.68 -0.29 -15.14
C LEU A 122 -5.78 -0.85 -16.06
N ALA A 123 -5.63 -2.07 -16.58
CA ALA A 123 -6.56 -2.65 -17.55
C ALA A 123 -7.87 -3.21 -16.94
N SER A 124 -7.86 -3.57 -15.66
CA SER A 124 -9.01 -4.19 -14.97
C SER A 124 -9.91 -3.17 -14.25
N GLY A 125 -9.55 -1.89 -14.23
CA GLY A 125 -10.21 -0.86 -13.40
C GLY A 125 -9.95 -1.04 -11.88
N ALA A 126 -9.32 -2.14 -11.46
CA ALA A 126 -8.98 -2.46 -10.08
C ALA A 126 -7.81 -1.64 -9.52
N TYR A 127 -7.18 -0.80 -10.37
CA TYR A 127 -6.11 0.12 -9.98
C TYR A 127 -6.44 1.03 -8.80
N ALA A 128 -7.69 1.46 -8.67
CA ALA A 128 -8.12 2.32 -7.57
C ALA A 128 -7.98 1.62 -6.19
N LEU A 129 -7.83 0.28 -6.17
CA LEU A 129 -7.59 -0.52 -4.99
C LEU A 129 -6.13 -0.96 -4.85
N SER A 130 -5.28 -0.65 -5.84
CA SER A 130 -3.87 -0.97 -5.79
C SER A 130 -3.18 -0.02 -4.83
N GLU A 131 -2.49 -0.60 -3.86
CA GLU A 131 -1.59 0.13 -3.00
C GLU A 131 -0.33 0.49 -3.81
N SER A 132 0.16 1.71 -3.62
CA SER A 132 1.45 2.11 -4.17
C SER A 132 2.22 2.95 -3.17
N TYR A 133 3.27 2.33 -2.64
CA TYR A 133 4.22 2.96 -1.72
C TYR A 133 5.26 3.83 -2.44
N LEU A 134 5.18 3.94 -3.76
CA LEU A 134 6.02 4.86 -4.54
C LEU A 134 5.43 6.27 -4.63
N TYR A 135 4.13 6.41 -4.33
CA TYR A 135 3.40 7.68 -4.37
C TYR A 135 2.74 8.00 -3.02
N THR A 136 3.54 8.08 -1.97
CA THR A 136 3.13 8.50 -0.62
C THR A 136 3.89 9.75 -0.18
N ALA A 137 3.38 10.46 0.84
CA ALA A 137 4.07 11.61 1.41
C ALA A 137 5.46 11.23 1.95
N GLU A 138 5.55 10.08 2.61
CA GLU A 138 6.79 9.50 3.11
C GLU A 138 7.74 9.13 1.97
N ALA A 139 7.21 8.58 0.86
CA ALA A 139 8.04 8.27 -0.28
C ALA A 139 8.70 9.52 -0.89
N PHE A 140 7.92 10.59 -1.10
CA PHE A 140 8.44 11.85 -1.60
C PHE A 140 9.40 12.52 -0.60
N HIS A 141 9.13 12.43 0.70
CA HIS A 141 10.05 12.90 1.74
C HIS A 141 11.40 12.19 1.62
N ASP A 142 11.39 10.86 1.52
CA ASP A 142 12.61 10.10 1.38
C ASP A 142 13.30 10.37 0.03
N TYR A 143 12.56 10.58 -1.08
CA TYR A 143 13.16 10.95 -2.37
C TYR A 143 13.93 12.25 -2.24
N LEU A 144 13.30 13.32 -1.73
CA LEU A 144 13.98 14.59 -1.46
C LEU A 144 15.13 14.42 -0.43
N GLY A 145 15.01 13.46 0.48
CA GLY A 145 16.06 13.08 1.43
C GLY A 145 17.36 12.59 0.75
N HIS A 146 17.25 11.99 -0.43
CA HIS A 146 18.36 11.40 -1.20
C HIS A 146 18.74 12.23 -2.44
N ILE A 147 18.19 13.43 -2.59
CA ILE A 147 18.66 14.37 -3.61
C ILE A 147 19.94 15.05 -3.10
N ALA A 148 20.90 15.27 -4.01
CA ALA A 148 22.12 16.04 -3.77
C ALA A 148 21.81 17.55 -3.73
N ASP A 149 22.78 18.36 -3.32
CA ASP A 149 22.61 19.82 -3.35
C ASP A 149 22.32 20.29 -4.79
N HIS A 150 21.28 21.09 -4.98
CA HIS A 150 20.77 21.52 -6.30
C HIS A 150 20.22 20.38 -7.20
N GLY A 151 20.01 19.19 -6.66
CA GLY A 151 19.46 18.07 -7.42
C GLY A 151 17.95 18.17 -7.65
N VAL A 152 17.45 17.22 -8.45
CA VAL A 152 16.10 17.23 -9.00
C VAL A 152 15.39 15.90 -8.75
N LEU A 153 14.11 15.95 -8.38
CA LEU A 153 13.18 14.83 -8.46
C LEU A 153 12.25 15.06 -9.64
N ALA A 154 12.19 14.10 -10.55
CA ALA A 154 11.33 14.14 -11.71
C ALA A 154 10.36 12.95 -11.70
N VAL A 155 9.06 13.23 -11.68
CA VAL A 155 8.00 12.21 -11.60
C VAL A 155 7.02 12.37 -12.75
N GLY A 156 7.00 11.38 -13.64
CA GLY A 156 6.10 11.31 -14.79
C GLY A 156 4.78 10.62 -14.44
N ARG A 157 3.64 11.26 -14.73
CA ARG A 157 2.28 10.74 -14.50
C ARG A 157 1.30 11.21 -15.56
N PHE A 158 0.13 10.56 -15.64
CA PHE A 158 -0.89 10.96 -16.61
C PHE A 158 -1.44 12.36 -16.31
N TYR A 159 -1.57 13.17 -17.37
CA TYR A 159 -2.17 14.49 -17.40
C TYR A 159 -3.46 14.44 -18.24
N ARG A 160 -4.43 13.62 -17.80
CA ARG A 160 -5.75 13.51 -18.43
C ARG A 160 -6.66 14.53 -17.80
N ASP A 161 -7.32 15.41 -18.57
CA ASP A 161 -8.14 16.47 -17.99
C ASP A 161 -9.46 15.92 -17.37
N PRO A 162 -9.81 16.27 -16.10
CA PRO A 162 -9.02 17.06 -15.16
C PRO A 162 -7.80 16.28 -14.62
N PRO A 163 -6.60 16.89 -14.50
CA PRO A 163 -5.32 16.20 -14.30
C PRO A 163 -5.08 15.73 -12.86
N ILE A 164 -6.02 14.96 -12.30
CA ILE A 164 -6.04 14.53 -10.90
C ILE A 164 -4.75 13.81 -10.49
N GLU A 165 -4.21 12.92 -11.33
CA GLU A 165 -2.96 12.22 -10.99
C GLU A 165 -1.77 13.17 -10.92
N MET A 166 -1.64 14.11 -11.86
CA MET A 166 -0.55 15.09 -11.82
C MET A 166 -0.71 16.07 -10.65
N LEU A 167 -1.94 16.49 -10.34
CA LEU A 167 -2.24 17.30 -9.16
C LEU A 167 -1.88 16.57 -7.87
N ASN A 168 -2.27 15.30 -7.73
CA ASN A 168 -1.89 14.45 -6.60
C ASN A 168 -0.36 14.30 -6.49
N THR A 169 0.32 14.12 -7.61
CA THR A 169 1.80 14.02 -7.66
C THR A 169 2.46 15.32 -7.19
N ALA A 170 2.00 16.46 -7.70
CA ALA A 170 2.49 17.77 -7.30
C ALA A 170 2.20 18.07 -5.82
N ALA A 171 1.03 17.66 -5.30
CA ALA A 171 0.68 17.81 -3.89
C ALA A 171 1.62 17.02 -2.97
N LEU A 172 2.08 15.83 -3.38
CA LEU A 172 3.11 15.07 -2.65
C LEU A 172 4.47 15.80 -2.65
N GLY A 173 4.86 16.39 -3.78
CA GLY A 173 6.06 17.22 -3.87
C GLY A 173 6.00 18.44 -2.95
N VAL A 174 4.88 19.15 -2.96
CA VAL A 174 4.62 20.28 -2.06
C VAL A 174 4.67 19.86 -0.59
N GLU A 175 4.04 18.75 -0.23
CA GLU A 175 4.04 18.24 1.15
C GLU A 175 5.45 17.87 1.62
N ALA A 176 6.23 17.17 0.79
CA ALA A 176 7.59 16.79 1.13
C ALA A 176 8.52 18.00 1.32
N LEU A 177 8.37 19.06 0.50
CA LEU A 177 9.08 20.32 0.68
C LEU A 177 8.68 21.03 1.98
N ARG A 178 7.38 21.08 2.31
CA ARG A 178 6.89 21.65 3.59
C ARG A 178 7.46 20.90 4.79
N ALA A 179 7.48 19.56 4.73
CA ALA A 179 8.05 18.73 5.78
C ALA A 179 9.55 18.98 6.01
N ARG A 180 10.27 19.49 5.01
CA ARG A 180 11.68 19.93 5.11
C ARG A 180 11.84 21.38 5.57
N GLY A 181 10.74 22.10 5.85
CA GLY A 181 10.78 23.49 6.31
C GLY A 181 10.90 24.53 5.19
N VAL A 182 10.65 24.16 3.93
CA VAL A 182 10.62 25.11 2.80
C VAL A 182 9.39 26.01 2.93
N ALA A 183 9.64 27.32 3.07
CA ALA A 183 8.59 28.31 3.29
C ALA A 183 7.67 28.52 2.08
N ASP A 184 8.23 28.44 0.87
CA ASP A 184 7.49 28.58 -0.39
C ASP A 184 7.72 27.39 -1.33
N PRO A 185 7.04 26.24 -1.09
CA PRO A 185 7.20 25.03 -1.90
C PRO A 185 6.92 25.24 -3.39
N LEU A 186 6.04 26.18 -3.73
CA LEU A 186 5.65 26.44 -5.12
C LEU A 186 6.79 27.07 -5.93
N ALA A 187 7.78 27.69 -5.27
CA ALA A 187 9.00 28.17 -5.92
C ALA A 187 9.93 27.03 -6.37
N HIS A 188 9.73 25.81 -5.87
CA HIS A 188 10.61 24.67 -6.07
C HIS A 188 10.04 23.64 -7.06
N ILE A 189 8.87 23.91 -7.65
CA ILE A 189 8.20 22.95 -8.54
C ILE A 189 7.89 23.56 -9.91
N ALA A 190 8.03 22.75 -10.95
CA ALA A 190 7.55 23.03 -12.30
C ALA A 190 6.80 21.81 -12.84
N VAL A 191 5.81 22.03 -13.70
CA VAL A 191 5.08 20.92 -14.34
C VAL A 191 5.04 21.13 -15.84
N LEU A 192 5.53 20.16 -16.59
CA LEU A 192 5.40 20.09 -18.04
C LEU A 192 4.30 19.11 -18.44
N ARG A 193 3.68 19.37 -19.59
CA ARG A 193 2.66 18.52 -20.20
C ARG A 193 2.97 18.29 -21.68
N TYR A 194 2.80 17.05 -22.11
CA TYR A 194 2.72 16.66 -23.51
C TYR A 194 1.58 15.65 -23.69
N LEU A 195 0.55 16.04 -24.44
CA LEU A 195 -0.69 15.24 -24.59
C LEU A 195 -1.27 14.86 -23.21
N ASP A 196 -1.45 13.56 -22.96
CA ASP A 196 -1.97 12.99 -21.73
C ASP A 196 -0.86 12.59 -20.74
N PHE A 197 0.38 13.02 -20.97
CA PHE A 197 1.51 12.79 -20.07
C PHE A 197 1.98 14.12 -19.48
N GLY A 198 2.34 14.11 -18.20
CA GLY A 198 3.02 15.24 -17.60
C GLY A 198 4.21 14.80 -16.77
N LEU A 199 5.07 15.77 -16.49
CA LEU A 199 6.28 15.60 -15.73
C LEU A 199 6.32 16.66 -14.64
N LEU A 200 6.22 16.23 -13.39
CA LEU A 200 6.56 17.05 -12.24
C LEU A 200 8.08 17.12 -12.11
N ILE A 201 8.60 18.32 -11.93
CA ILE A 201 10.00 18.59 -11.58
C ILE A 201 10.00 19.28 -10.23
N VAL A 202 10.68 18.69 -9.24
CA VAL A 202 10.87 19.25 -7.90
C VAL A 202 12.35 19.46 -7.67
N ARG A 203 12.75 20.65 -7.23
CA ARG A 203 14.14 21.02 -6.92
C ARG A 203 14.34 21.17 -5.42
N ASP A 204 15.55 20.87 -4.95
CA ASP A 204 15.93 21.20 -3.57
C ASP A 204 16.02 22.73 -3.36
N ASP A 205 16.44 23.47 -4.39
CA ASP A 205 16.48 24.94 -4.42
C ASP A 205 15.31 25.55 -5.22
N ALA A 206 14.98 26.82 -4.91
CA ALA A 206 13.94 27.52 -5.64
C ALA A 206 14.39 27.79 -7.09
N PHE A 207 13.47 27.66 -8.04
CA PHE A 207 13.68 28.08 -9.41
C PHE A 207 13.95 29.58 -9.47
N ASP A 208 15.10 29.94 -10.04
CA ASP A 208 15.44 31.30 -10.42
C ASP A 208 15.00 31.59 -11.88
N VAL A 209 15.27 32.82 -12.34
CA VAL A 209 14.96 33.22 -13.72
C VAL A 209 15.70 32.34 -14.73
N SER A 210 16.95 31.96 -14.46
CA SER A 210 17.77 31.20 -15.41
C SER A 210 17.21 29.79 -15.64
N SER A 211 16.91 29.07 -14.56
CA SER A 211 16.35 27.72 -14.59
C SER A 211 14.93 27.67 -15.13
N ALA A 212 14.06 28.61 -14.73
CA ALA A 212 12.73 28.72 -15.31
C ALA A 212 12.78 29.02 -16.83
N THR A 213 13.67 29.92 -17.26
CA THR A 213 13.86 30.19 -18.70
C THR A 213 14.39 28.97 -19.46
N ALA A 214 15.28 28.17 -18.88
CA ALA A 214 15.76 26.92 -19.50
C ALA A 214 14.59 25.95 -19.76
N ILE A 215 13.74 25.71 -18.75
CA ILE A 215 12.56 24.85 -18.89
C ILE A 215 11.56 25.41 -19.90
N ARG A 216 11.27 26.72 -19.87
CA ARG A 216 10.37 27.38 -20.83
C ARG A 216 10.88 27.25 -22.27
N ARG A 217 12.18 27.47 -22.48
CA ARG A 217 12.81 27.36 -23.80
C ARG A 217 12.73 25.93 -24.31
N PHE A 218 13.11 24.96 -23.49
CA PHE A 218 12.99 23.54 -23.83
C PHE A 218 11.55 23.16 -24.19
N ALA A 219 10.57 23.61 -23.39
CA ALA A 219 9.16 23.37 -23.68
C ALA A 219 8.72 24.01 -25.01
N ALA A 220 9.15 25.25 -25.30
CA ALA A 220 8.84 25.93 -26.55
C ALA A 220 9.46 25.24 -27.77
N ASP A 221 10.74 24.86 -27.69
CA ASP A 221 11.49 24.23 -28.77
C ASP A 221 10.94 22.84 -29.14
N HIS A 222 10.32 22.14 -28.19
CA HIS A 222 9.77 20.80 -28.36
C HIS A 222 8.23 20.73 -28.32
N HIS A 223 7.55 21.88 -28.34
CA HIS A 223 6.08 21.98 -28.32
C HIS A 223 5.40 21.31 -27.10
N PHE A 224 6.02 21.42 -25.93
CA PHE A 224 5.42 21.07 -24.66
C PHE A 224 4.73 22.26 -24.02
N THR A 225 3.74 21.98 -23.17
CA THR A 225 3.05 23.01 -22.38
C THR A 225 3.69 23.07 -20.99
N VAL A 226 4.07 24.27 -20.54
CA VAL A 226 4.36 24.52 -19.12
C VAL A 226 3.03 24.66 -18.39
N ALA A 227 2.59 23.57 -17.75
CA ALA A 227 1.32 23.52 -17.03
C ALA A 227 1.37 24.26 -15.69
N PHE A 228 2.54 24.28 -15.05
CA PHE A 228 2.80 25.08 -13.86
C PHE A 228 4.19 25.68 -13.94
N ASP A 229 4.25 27.00 -13.81
CA ASP A 229 5.47 27.78 -13.83
C ASP A 229 5.78 28.32 -12.42
N PRO A 230 6.97 28.07 -11.86
CA PRO A 230 7.31 28.50 -10.51
C PRO A 230 7.38 30.03 -10.34
N LEU A 231 7.60 30.78 -11.43
CA LEU A 231 7.66 32.24 -11.45
C LEU A 231 6.35 32.89 -11.91
N ASP A 232 5.50 32.16 -12.62
CA ASP A 232 4.15 32.58 -13.04
C ASP A 232 3.10 31.55 -12.58
N ARG A 233 2.72 31.64 -11.32
CA ARG A 233 1.86 30.66 -10.61
C ARG A 233 0.38 30.89 -10.89
N THR A 234 0.04 31.21 -12.13
CA THR A 234 -1.34 31.47 -12.56
C THR A 234 -1.90 30.27 -13.35
N GLY A 235 -3.21 30.26 -13.54
CA GLY A 235 -3.88 29.28 -14.39
C GLY A 235 -4.44 28.06 -13.66
N PRO A 236 -5.11 27.16 -14.41
CA PRO A 236 -5.98 26.13 -13.85
C PRO A 236 -5.24 25.07 -13.03
N PHE A 237 -3.97 24.78 -13.36
CA PHE A 237 -3.19 23.83 -12.56
C PHE A 237 -2.83 24.39 -11.19
N ALA A 238 -2.45 25.67 -11.11
CA ALA A 238 -2.15 26.34 -9.84
C ALA A 238 -3.38 26.39 -8.93
N GLU A 239 -4.55 26.72 -9.50
CA GLU A 239 -5.84 26.70 -8.79
C GLU A 239 -6.20 25.29 -8.29
N GLY A 240 -6.05 24.28 -9.14
CA GLY A 240 -6.29 22.88 -8.78
C GLY A 240 -5.35 22.38 -7.68
N LEU A 241 -4.07 22.73 -7.76
CA LEU A 241 -3.05 22.31 -6.81
C LEU A 241 -3.31 22.89 -5.41
N ALA A 242 -3.75 24.15 -5.33
CA ALA A 242 -4.08 24.79 -4.05
C ALA A 242 -5.19 24.05 -3.27
N GLY A 243 -6.14 23.43 -3.98
CA GLY A 243 -7.23 22.64 -3.39
C GLY A 243 -6.94 21.15 -3.22
N THR A 244 -5.77 20.67 -3.64
CA THR A 244 -5.45 19.23 -3.63
C THR A 244 -4.86 18.82 -2.27
N PRO A 245 -5.52 17.94 -1.50
CA PRO A 245 -4.96 17.42 -0.25
C PRO A 245 -3.85 16.39 -0.54
N VAL A 246 -3.10 16.02 0.50
CA VAL A 246 -2.16 14.89 0.43
C VAL A 246 -2.93 13.62 0.02
N PRO A 247 -2.65 13.04 -1.17
CA PRO A 247 -3.49 11.98 -1.71
C PRO A 247 -3.31 10.66 -0.96
N ALA A 248 -2.07 10.32 -0.59
CA ALA A 248 -1.71 9.04 0.01
C ALA A 248 -0.53 9.18 0.99
N THR A 249 -0.51 8.30 1.97
CA THR A 249 0.56 8.12 2.97
C THR A 249 0.93 6.64 3.03
N ASP A 250 2.03 6.26 3.67
CA ASP A 250 2.36 4.84 3.90
C ASP A 250 1.27 4.11 4.69
N ASP A 251 0.52 4.83 5.55
CA ASP A 251 -0.63 4.26 6.27
C ASP A 251 -1.89 4.13 5.39
N ARG A 252 -1.99 4.93 4.33
CA ARG A 252 -3.09 4.92 3.37
C ARG A 252 -2.55 5.04 1.94
N PRO A 253 -1.90 3.99 1.40
CA PRO A 253 -1.10 4.06 0.17
C PRO A 253 -1.96 3.95 -1.10
N PHE A 254 -3.15 4.55 -1.11
CA PHE A 254 -4.14 4.42 -2.19
C PHE A 254 -4.17 5.67 -3.07
N PHE A 255 -3.04 6.00 -3.70
CA PHE A 255 -2.91 7.20 -4.54
C PHE A 255 -3.98 7.26 -5.65
N PHE A 256 -4.38 6.11 -6.18
CA PHE A 256 -5.35 5.99 -7.29
C PHE A 256 -6.81 5.89 -6.85
N ALA A 257 -7.07 5.86 -5.55
CA ALA A 257 -8.43 5.75 -5.02
C ALA A 257 -9.24 7.04 -5.14
N ASN A 258 -8.59 8.18 -5.41
CA ASN A 258 -9.23 9.49 -5.47
C ASN A 258 -9.36 9.99 -6.92
N PRO A 259 -10.56 9.91 -7.55
CA PRO A 259 -10.76 10.32 -8.95
C PRO A 259 -11.34 11.73 -9.08
N GLY A 260 -11.33 12.55 -8.02
CA GLY A 260 -12.01 13.85 -8.03
C GLY A 260 -13.52 13.72 -7.80
N THR A 261 -14.34 14.15 -8.77
CA THR A 261 -15.80 14.41 -8.58
C THR A 261 -16.73 13.22 -8.81
N ASN A 262 -16.25 12.09 -9.34
CA ASN A 262 -17.05 10.89 -9.60
C ASN A 262 -17.00 9.88 -8.44
N VAL A 263 -18.03 9.03 -8.33
CA VAL A 263 -18.02 7.89 -7.39
C VAL A 263 -16.73 7.09 -7.63
N PRO A 264 -15.85 6.93 -6.63
CA PRO A 264 -14.59 6.28 -6.88
C PRO A 264 -14.79 4.84 -7.32
N ILE A 265 -14.17 4.49 -8.45
CA ILE A 265 -14.24 3.14 -9.04
C ILE A 265 -13.87 2.07 -8.01
N ALA A 266 -12.93 2.39 -7.10
CA ALA A 266 -12.60 1.58 -5.92
C ALA A 266 -13.84 1.13 -5.15
N TYR A 267 -14.74 2.04 -4.78
CA TYR A 267 -15.94 1.71 -4.03
C TYR A 267 -16.90 0.87 -4.87
N LEU A 268 -17.05 1.13 -6.17
CA LEU A 268 -17.90 0.30 -7.03
C LEU A 268 -17.42 -1.15 -7.09
N ILE A 269 -16.09 -1.36 -7.19
CA ILE A 269 -15.49 -2.69 -7.18
C ILE A 269 -15.68 -3.35 -5.81
N LEU A 270 -15.40 -2.63 -4.71
CA LEU A 270 -15.55 -3.16 -3.36
C LEU A 270 -17.00 -3.51 -3.03
N PHE A 271 -17.97 -2.64 -3.34
CA PHE A 271 -19.39 -2.94 -3.15
C PHE A 271 -19.87 -4.06 -4.09
N GLY A 272 -19.38 -4.08 -5.33
CA GLY A 272 -19.63 -5.15 -6.29
C GLY A 272 -19.13 -6.52 -5.82
N ALA A 273 -18.04 -6.57 -5.05
CA ALA A 273 -17.55 -7.78 -4.40
C ALA A 273 -18.27 -8.08 -3.07
N LEU A 274 -18.58 -7.04 -2.28
CA LEU A 274 -19.19 -7.16 -0.95
C LEU A 274 -20.59 -7.76 -1.02
N ILE A 275 -21.42 -7.32 -1.98
CA ILE A 275 -22.81 -7.78 -2.10
C ILE A 275 -22.87 -9.30 -2.34
N PRO A 276 -22.20 -9.87 -3.38
CA PRO A 276 -22.10 -11.32 -3.56
C PRO A 276 -21.48 -12.02 -2.36
N ALA A 277 -20.41 -11.49 -1.76
CA ALA A 277 -19.78 -12.10 -0.59
C ALA A 277 -20.76 -12.25 0.58
N VAL A 278 -21.55 -11.23 0.88
CA VAL A 278 -22.58 -11.25 1.92
C VAL A 278 -23.73 -12.19 1.55
N VAL A 279 -24.24 -12.11 0.32
CA VAL A 279 -25.37 -12.93 -0.14
C VAL A 279 -25.01 -14.41 -0.16
N LEU A 280 -23.83 -14.77 -0.68
CA LEU A 280 -23.36 -16.16 -0.74
C LEU A 280 -23.01 -16.69 0.65
N SER A 281 -22.34 -15.90 1.49
CA SER A 281 -22.06 -16.31 2.88
C SER A 281 -23.34 -16.51 3.68
N TRP A 282 -24.32 -15.61 3.54
CA TRP A 282 -25.61 -15.75 4.19
C TRP A 282 -26.40 -16.94 3.64
N GLY A 283 -26.54 -17.04 2.32
CA GLY A 283 -27.39 -18.03 1.66
C GLY A 283 -26.85 -19.46 1.72
N LEU A 284 -25.53 -19.65 1.54
CA LEU A 284 -24.91 -20.97 1.46
C LEU A 284 -24.35 -21.46 2.79
N LEU A 285 -23.83 -20.58 3.65
CA LEU A 285 -23.23 -20.98 4.93
C LEU A 285 -24.21 -20.81 6.10
N LEU A 286 -24.74 -19.60 6.28
CA LEU A 286 -25.46 -19.25 7.52
C LEU A 286 -26.92 -19.68 7.53
N LEU A 287 -27.65 -19.52 6.41
CA LEU A 287 -29.08 -19.81 6.34
C LEU A 287 -29.42 -21.29 6.55
N PRO A 288 -28.71 -22.28 5.95
CA PRO A 288 -28.99 -23.69 6.18
C PRO A 288 -28.76 -24.10 7.63
N LEU A 289 -27.62 -23.69 8.21
CA LEU A 289 -27.28 -24.00 9.61
C LEU A 289 -28.24 -23.32 10.59
N ARG A 290 -28.63 -22.07 10.32
CA ARG A 290 -29.62 -21.35 11.14
C ARG A 290 -30.97 -22.07 11.16
N ARG A 291 -31.41 -22.63 10.03
CA ARG A 291 -32.68 -23.38 9.94
C ARG A 291 -32.64 -24.69 10.73
N VAL A 292 -31.50 -25.38 10.72
CA VAL A 292 -31.31 -26.64 11.47
C VAL A 292 -31.21 -26.36 12.98
N MET A 293 -30.48 -25.31 13.37
CA MET A 293 -30.15 -25.05 14.77
C MET A 293 -31.16 -24.19 15.53
N GLY A 294 -31.92 -23.34 14.85
CA GLY A 294 -33.06 -22.57 15.36
C GLY A 294 -32.96 -22.10 16.82
N ALA A 295 -33.50 -22.91 17.74
CA ALA A 295 -33.58 -22.63 19.16
C ALA A 295 -32.20 -22.52 19.87
N ALA A 296 -31.21 -23.31 19.45
CA ALA A 296 -29.88 -23.33 20.08
C ALA A 296 -29.15 -21.99 19.93
N LEU A 297 -29.36 -21.29 18.82
CA LEU A 297 -28.73 -20.00 18.51
C LEU A 297 -29.25 -18.83 19.35
N VAL A 298 -30.49 -18.92 19.82
CA VAL A 298 -31.14 -17.86 20.61
C VAL A 298 -30.71 -17.90 22.08
N THR A 299 -30.15 -19.03 22.53
CA THR A 299 -29.60 -19.17 23.89
C THR A 299 -28.51 -18.14 24.17
N ALA A 300 -28.23 -17.87 25.45
CA ALA A 300 -27.13 -16.98 25.84
C ALA A 300 -25.78 -17.49 25.30
N ILE A 301 -25.59 -18.81 25.28
CA ILE A 301 -24.38 -19.46 24.76
C ILE A 301 -24.31 -19.35 23.24
N GLY A 302 -25.40 -19.63 22.52
CA GLY A 302 -25.46 -19.50 21.06
C GLY A 302 -25.17 -18.07 20.58
N ARG A 303 -25.76 -17.06 21.24
CA ARG A 303 -25.46 -15.64 20.97
C ARG A 303 -24.00 -15.30 21.26
N ARG A 304 -23.45 -15.77 22.39
CA ARG A 304 -22.05 -15.56 22.74
C ARG A 304 -21.11 -16.17 21.70
N THR A 305 -21.32 -17.43 21.31
CA THR A 305 -20.53 -18.11 20.28
C THR A 305 -20.58 -17.35 18.96
N THR A 306 -21.76 -16.85 18.57
CA THR A 306 -21.92 -16.06 17.33
C THR A 306 -21.10 -14.77 17.38
N VAL A 307 -21.22 -13.99 18.45
CA VAL A 307 -20.47 -12.72 18.60
C VAL A 307 -18.96 -12.98 18.63
N GLN A 308 -18.52 -14.00 19.37
CA GLN A 308 -17.11 -14.35 19.46
C GLN A 308 -16.55 -14.84 18.11
N ALA A 309 -17.28 -15.67 17.36
CA ALA A 309 -16.87 -16.13 16.04
C ALA A 309 -16.81 -15.00 15.01
N LEU A 310 -17.79 -14.07 15.02
CA LEU A 310 -17.76 -12.88 14.16
C LEU A 310 -16.54 -12.01 14.50
N ALA A 311 -16.37 -11.71 15.79
CA ALA A 311 -15.30 -10.85 16.28
C ALA A 311 -13.92 -11.42 15.96
N VAL A 312 -13.71 -12.72 16.17
CA VAL A 312 -12.44 -13.38 15.82
C VAL A 312 -12.22 -13.40 14.30
N GLY A 313 -13.24 -13.70 13.49
CA GLY A 313 -13.11 -13.72 12.04
C GLY A 313 -12.72 -12.34 11.47
N PHE A 314 -13.43 -11.28 11.86
CA PHE A 314 -13.08 -9.91 11.46
C PHE A 314 -11.73 -9.46 12.01
N GLY A 315 -11.43 -9.76 13.29
CA GLY A 315 -10.20 -9.35 13.94
C GLY A 315 -8.96 -10.03 13.35
N PHE A 316 -9.03 -11.34 13.06
CA PHE A 316 -7.92 -12.09 12.49
C PHE A 316 -7.56 -11.60 11.10
N ILE A 317 -8.54 -11.52 10.18
CA ILE A 317 -8.27 -11.12 8.80
C ILE A 317 -7.79 -9.66 8.70
N ALA A 318 -8.33 -8.77 9.53
CA ALA A 318 -7.88 -7.38 9.59
C ALA A 318 -6.42 -7.29 10.10
N ALA A 319 -6.08 -8.01 11.16
CA ALA A 319 -4.71 -8.05 11.68
C ALA A 319 -3.72 -8.65 10.68
N GLU A 320 -4.12 -9.71 9.98
CA GLU A 320 -3.35 -10.37 8.93
C GLU A 320 -3.06 -9.41 7.76
N ILE A 321 -4.09 -8.74 7.23
CA ILE A 321 -3.92 -7.78 6.13
C ILE A 321 -2.96 -6.67 6.53
N VAL A 322 -3.14 -6.03 7.70
CA VAL A 322 -2.25 -4.96 8.17
C VAL A 322 -0.81 -5.44 8.33
N LEU A 323 -0.60 -6.65 8.85
CA LEU A 323 0.73 -7.24 8.99
C LEU A 323 1.39 -7.45 7.63
N LEU A 324 0.69 -8.08 6.68
CA LEU A 324 1.23 -8.36 5.34
C LEU A 324 1.61 -7.08 4.60
N GLN A 325 0.83 -6.01 4.79
CA GLN A 325 1.11 -4.69 4.23
C GLN A 325 2.43 -4.10 4.75
N ARG A 326 2.57 -4.04 6.07
CA ARG A 326 3.79 -3.56 6.71
C ARG A 326 5.01 -4.40 6.36
N LEU A 327 4.84 -5.72 6.22
CA LEU A 327 5.91 -6.62 5.78
C LEU A 327 6.31 -6.41 4.32
N THR A 328 5.38 -5.99 3.45
CA THR A 328 5.66 -5.71 2.03
C THR A 328 6.67 -4.59 1.90
N LEU A 329 6.45 -3.47 2.60
CA LEU A 329 7.40 -2.37 2.69
C LEU A 329 8.75 -2.79 3.29
N TYR A 330 8.72 -3.56 4.38
CA TYR A 330 9.92 -3.91 5.13
C TYR A 330 10.82 -4.92 4.39
N LEU A 331 10.24 -5.90 3.70
CA LEU A 331 10.97 -6.90 2.92
C LEU A 331 11.28 -6.43 1.49
N GLY A 332 10.57 -5.42 0.99
CA GLY A 332 10.74 -4.89 -0.38
C GLY A 332 10.32 -5.89 -1.47
N GLN A 333 9.52 -6.90 -1.14
CA GLN A 333 9.08 -7.91 -2.11
C GLN A 333 7.68 -8.40 -1.72
N PRO A 334 6.60 -7.98 -2.43
CA PRO A 334 5.23 -8.35 -2.08
C PRO A 334 5.03 -9.87 -2.01
N ALA A 335 5.57 -10.61 -2.99
CA ALA A 335 5.48 -12.07 -3.02
C ALA A 335 6.19 -12.74 -1.83
N LEU A 336 7.35 -12.22 -1.42
CA LEU A 336 8.09 -12.72 -0.27
C LEU A 336 7.36 -12.40 1.04
N ALA A 337 6.85 -11.17 1.18
CA ALA A 337 6.09 -10.75 2.34
C ALA A 337 4.82 -11.59 2.52
N LEU A 338 4.11 -11.88 1.42
CA LEU A 338 2.98 -12.80 1.44
C LEU A 338 3.41 -14.22 1.85
N ALA A 339 4.39 -14.81 1.17
CA ALA A 339 4.77 -16.20 1.42
C ALA A 339 5.33 -16.41 2.83
N VAL A 340 6.28 -15.57 3.26
CA VAL A 340 6.95 -15.69 4.56
C VAL A 340 6.05 -15.20 5.68
N GLY A 341 5.41 -14.04 5.50
CA GLY A 341 4.54 -13.44 6.51
C GLY A 341 3.34 -14.33 6.82
N LEU A 342 2.66 -14.84 5.80
CA LEU A 342 1.53 -15.76 5.99
C LEU A 342 1.97 -17.08 6.62
N ALA A 343 3.04 -17.71 6.12
CA ALA A 343 3.53 -18.97 6.67
C ALA A 343 3.91 -18.82 8.16
N ALA A 344 4.64 -17.77 8.51
CA ALA A 344 5.04 -17.49 9.88
C ALA A 344 3.83 -17.19 10.79
N LEU A 345 2.87 -16.39 10.31
CA LEU A 345 1.62 -16.11 11.02
C LEU A 345 0.84 -17.40 11.31
N LEU A 346 0.69 -18.27 10.30
CA LEU A 346 -0.01 -19.56 10.43
C LEU A 346 0.72 -20.54 11.36
N VAL A 347 2.06 -20.58 11.33
CA VAL A 347 2.87 -21.36 12.29
C VAL A 347 2.63 -20.87 13.71
N GLY A 348 2.65 -19.54 13.91
CA GLY A 348 2.28 -18.93 15.19
C GLY A 348 0.88 -19.33 15.62
N ALA A 349 -0.10 -19.19 14.73
CA ALA A 349 -1.50 -19.53 15.02
C ALA A 349 -1.69 -21.01 15.36
N ALA A 350 -1.01 -21.91 14.66
CA ALA A 350 -1.02 -23.34 14.97
C ALA A 350 -0.42 -23.64 16.35
N ALA A 351 0.70 -23.01 16.69
CA ALA A 351 1.32 -23.13 18.02
C ALA A 351 0.41 -22.58 19.13
N GLY A 352 -0.24 -21.43 18.89
CA GLY A 352 -1.23 -20.83 19.77
C GLY A 352 -2.43 -21.73 20.04
N SER A 353 -2.95 -22.35 18.98
CA SER A 353 -4.04 -23.31 19.05
C SER A 353 -3.66 -24.53 19.90
N ALA A 354 -2.50 -25.13 19.63
CA ALA A 354 -2.00 -26.28 20.39
C ALA A 354 -1.76 -25.94 21.88
N ALA A 355 -1.20 -24.76 22.16
CA ALA A 355 -0.98 -24.29 23.52
C ALA A 355 -2.31 -24.06 24.28
N SER A 356 -3.31 -23.47 23.62
CA SER A 356 -4.63 -23.23 24.20
C SER A 356 -5.33 -24.53 24.62
N ALA A 357 -5.22 -25.58 23.81
CA ALA A 357 -5.79 -26.89 24.08
C ALA A 357 -5.14 -27.56 25.31
N ARG A 358 -3.81 -27.42 25.47
CA ARG A 358 -3.08 -27.99 26.61
C ARG A 358 -3.30 -27.21 27.91
N ALA A 359 -3.26 -25.89 27.84
CA ALA A 359 -3.30 -25.00 29.00
C ALA A 359 -4.72 -24.63 29.46
N LYS A 360 -5.78 -25.06 28.73
CA LYS A 360 -7.19 -24.73 29.02
C LYS A 360 -7.42 -23.23 29.20
N ILE A 361 -6.81 -22.43 28.32
CA ILE A 361 -6.94 -20.97 28.35
C ILE A 361 -8.39 -20.61 27.98
N GLY A 362 -9.05 -19.81 28.82
CA GLY A 362 -10.41 -19.34 28.53
C GLY A 362 -10.44 -18.24 27.48
N VAL A 363 -11.53 -18.16 26.71
CA VAL A 363 -11.73 -17.16 25.63
C VAL A 363 -11.35 -15.72 26.05
N PRO A 364 -11.76 -15.19 27.22
CA PRO A 364 -11.45 -13.81 27.60
C PRO A 364 -9.95 -13.54 27.76
N ARG A 365 -9.18 -14.52 28.28
CA ARG A 365 -7.73 -14.37 28.47
C ARG A 365 -7.00 -14.43 27.14
N ALA A 366 -7.38 -15.39 26.29
CA ALA A 366 -6.84 -15.52 24.93
C ALA A 366 -7.11 -14.25 24.11
N ALA A 367 -8.36 -13.77 24.12
CA ALA A 367 -8.77 -12.59 23.38
C ALA A 367 -8.10 -11.29 23.89
N LEU A 368 -7.97 -11.12 25.21
CA LEU A 368 -7.25 -9.98 25.78
C LEU A 368 -5.76 -10.00 25.42
N ALA A 369 -5.12 -11.17 25.47
CA ALA A 369 -3.72 -11.32 25.04
C ALA A 369 -3.55 -10.96 23.56
N SER A 370 -4.47 -11.40 22.69
CA SER A 370 -4.47 -11.02 21.28
C SER A 370 -4.63 -9.51 21.08
N ALA A 371 -5.58 -8.87 21.75
CA ALA A 371 -5.78 -7.43 21.65
C ALA A 371 -4.51 -6.65 22.06
N ILE A 372 -3.89 -7.03 23.17
CA ILE A 372 -2.64 -6.40 23.65
C ILE A 372 -1.50 -6.62 22.65
N VAL A 373 -1.28 -7.85 22.20
CA VAL A 373 -0.16 -8.17 21.30
C VAL A 373 -0.34 -7.49 19.95
N VAL A 374 -1.55 -7.47 19.39
CA VAL A 374 -1.85 -6.76 18.13
C VAL A 374 -1.55 -5.28 18.27
N THR A 375 -2.05 -4.63 19.33
CA THR A 375 -1.78 -3.21 19.58
C THR A 375 -0.29 -2.93 19.77
N VAL A 376 0.40 -3.72 20.59
CA VAL A 376 1.84 -3.54 20.85
C VAL A 376 2.66 -3.78 19.59
N ALA A 377 2.38 -4.86 18.85
CA ALA A 377 3.10 -5.19 17.64
C ALA A 377 2.95 -4.09 16.58
N PHE A 378 1.74 -3.53 16.41
CA PHE A 378 1.54 -2.43 15.47
C PHE A 378 2.22 -1.13 15.90
N LEU A 379 2.21 -0.78 17.19
CA LEU A 379 2.93 0.41 17.69
C LEU A 379 4.45 0.24 17.66
N ALA A 380 4.94 -1.00 17.76
CA ALA A 380 6.36 -1.31 17.76
C ALA A 380 6.93 -1.56 16.36
N PHE A 381 6.10 -1.94 15.39
CA PHE A 381 6.56 -2.38 14.06
C PHE A 381 7.46 -1.34 13.41
N ASP A 382 7.04 -0.07 13.37
CA ASP A 382 7.78 0.96 12.63
C ASP A 382 9.17 1.22 13.24
N ARG A 383 9.30 1.08 14.57
CA ARG A 383 10.58 1.18 15.27
C ARG A 383 11.48 -0.02 14.99
N VAL A 384 10.91 -1.22 15.01
CA VAL A 384 11.65 -2.46 14.67
C VAL A 384 12.12 -2.37 13.22
N ALA A 385 11.21 -2.07 12.30
CA ALA A 385 11.49 -1.93 10.88
C ALA A 385 12.59 -0.89 10.64
N ALA A 386 12.53 0.29 11.25
CA ALA A 386 13.57 1.31 11.12
C ALA A 386 14.94 0.83 11.65
N ALA A 387 14.97 0.15 12.80
CA ALA A 387 16.22 -0.34 13.40
C ALA A 387 16.87 -1.48 12.60
N THR A 388 16.07 -2.28 11.90
CA THR A 388 16.54 -3.46 11.16
C THR A 388 16.49 -3.29 9.65
N LEU A 389 16.13 -2.10 9.14
CA LEU A 389 15.97 -1.87 7.70
C LEU A 389 17.28 -2.08 6.96
N ALA A 390 18.39 -1.60 7.51
CA ALA A 390 19.71 -1.74 6.91
C ALA A 390 20.27 -3.18 6.92
N TRP A 391 19.56 -4.13 7.54
CA TRP A 391 20.03 -5.50 7.62
C TRP A 391 19.91 -6.25 6.28
N PRO A 392 20.75 -7.28 6.06
CA PRO A 392 20.62 -8.17 4.90
C PRO A 392 19.22 -8.80 4.83
N LEU A 393 18.77 -9.15 3.61
CA LEU A 393 17.43 -9.68 3.36
C LEU A 393 17.08 -10.88 4.24
N LEU A 394 18.02 -11.80 4.47
CA LEU A 394 17.81 -12.98 5.32
C LEU A 394 17.51 -12.59 6.78
N ALA A 395 18.23 -11.61 7.32
CA ALA A 395 18.01 -11.14 8.68
C ALA A 395 16.68 -10.38 8.78
N ARG A 396 16.31 -9.58 7.77
CA ARG A 396 14.99 -8.96 7.69
C ARG A 396 13.87 -10.01 7.63
N GLY A 397 14.03 -11.04 6.81
CA GLY A 397 13.11 -12.18 6.73
C GLY A 397 12.94 -12.90 8.07
N ALA A 398 14.04 -13.13 8.80
CA ALA A 398 13.99 -13.71 10.14
C ALA A 398 13.23 -12.82 11.13
N THR A 399 13.50 -11.51 11.14
CA THR A 399 12.75 -10.54 11.97
C THR A 399 11.26 -10.54 11.62
N ALA A 400 10.91 -10.56 10.33
CA ALA A 400 9.54 -10.66 9.86
C ALA A 400 8.84 -11.94 10.37
N CYS A 401 9.53 -13.09 10.29
CA CYS A 401 9.02 -14.36 10.84
C CYS A 401 8.76 -14.26 12.34
N VAL A 402 9.71 -13.71 13.11
CA VAL A 402 9.58 -13.57 14.57
C VAL A 402 8.38 -12.71 14.93
N VAL A 403 8.22 -11.55 14.27
CA VAL A 403 7.09 -10.65 14.49
C VAL A 403 5.76 -11.32 14.11
N ALA A 404 5.70 -11.98 12.95
CA ALA A 404 4.50 -12.67 12.48
C ALA A 404 4.11 -13.85 13.39
N ILE A 405 5.07 -14.66 13.85
CA ILE A 405 4.83 -15.74 14.83
C ILE A 405 4.33 -15.17 16.16
N ALA A 406 4.96 -14.10 16.65
CA ALA A 406 4.58 -13.46 17.91
C ALA A 406 3.15 -12.92 17.88
N ILE A 407 2.70 -12.36 16.74
CA ILE A 407 1.31 -11.97 16.53
C ILE A 407 0.40 -13.20 16.37
N GLY A 408 0.80 -14.18 15.57
CA GLY A 408 0.00 -15.37 15.26
C GLY A 408 -0.32 -16.22 16.49
N LEU A 409 0.61 -16.33 17.44
CA LEU A 409 0.47 -17.17 18.64
C LEU A 409 -0.77 -16.82 19.50
N PRO A 410 -0.96 -15.59 20.00
CA PRO A 410 -2.17 -15.26 20.74
C PRO A 410 -3.41 -15.33 19.85
N LEU A 411 -3.32 -14.89 18.58
CA LEU A 411 -4.45 -14.88 17.65
C LEU A 411 -5.02 -16.29 17.44
N GLY A 412 -4.16 -17.28 17.21
CA GLY A 412 -4.55 -18.68 17.03
C GLY A 412 -5.10 -19.38 18.27
N SER A 413 -4.98 -18.78 19.47
CA SER A 413 -5.48 -19.35 20.72
C SER A 413 -6.97 -19.08 20.97
N VAL A 414 -7.56 -18.06 20.33
CA VAL A 414 -8.92 -17.60 20.64
C VAL A 414 -9.98 -18.53 20.08
N PHE A 415 -9.90 -18.86 18.78
CA PHE A 415 -10.93 -19.66 18.10
C PHE A 415 -11.07 -21.10 18.64
N PRO A 416 -9.98 -21.84 18.95
CA PRO A 416 -10.08 -23.15 19.60
C PRO A 416 -10.78 -23.07 20.97
N SER A 417 -10.54 -21.99 21.71
CA SER A 417 -11.20 -21.74 23.00
C SER A 417 -12.70 -21.49 22.84
N VAL A 418 -13.11 -20.81 21.75
CA VAL A 418 -14.53 -20.60 21.39
C VAL A 418 -15.19 -21.93 21.05
N ILE A 419 -14.55 -22.75 20.22
CA ILE A 419 -15.05 -24.09 19.84
C ILE A 419 -15.17 -24.99 21.07
N ALA A 420 -14.15 -25.03 21.93
CA ALA A 420 -14.18 -25.85 23.14
C ALA A 420 -15.32 -25.43 24.09
N SER A 421 -15.56 -24.12 24.23
CA SER A 421 -16.69 -23.61 25.02
C SER A 421 -18.05 -23.94 24.41
N ALA A 422 -18.15 -23.94 23.08
CA ALA A 422 -19.38 -24.24 22.34
C ALA A 422 -19.72 -25.74 22.39
N GLY A 423 -18.76 -26.60 22.07
CA GLY A 423 -18.92 -28.06 22.06
C GLY A 423 -19.16 -28.68 23.43
N ALA A 424 -18.76 -28.00 24.51
CA ALA A 424 -19.13 -28.41 25.87
C ALA A 424 -20.66 -28.36 26.13
N HIS A 425 -21.43 -27.67 25.29
CA HIS A 425 -22.87 -27.51 25.44
C HIS A 425 -23.67 -28.12 24.28
N ASP A 426 -23.23 -27.92 23.02
CA ASP A 426 -23.92 -28.41 21.83
C ASP A 426 -22.92 -28.52 20.66
N ASP A 427 -22.77 -29.72 20.09
CA ASP A 427 -21.90 -29.98 18.94
C ASP A 427 -22.28 -29.16 17.70
N GLY A 428 -23.56 -28.82 17.53
CA GLY A 428 -24.04 -27.95 16.46
C GLY A 428 -23.44 -26.54 16.54
N LEU A 429 -23.18 -26.03 17.75
CA LEU A 429 -22.57 -24.70 17.93
C LEU A 429 -21.13 -24.64 17.42
N VAL A 430 -20.45 -25.78 17.31
CA VAL A 430 -19.11 -25.86 16.68
C VAL A 430 -19.22 -25.60 15.18
N ALA A 431 -20.16 -26.26 14.50
CA ALA A 431 -20.40 -26.04 13.06
C ALA A 431 -20.84 -24.61 12.77
N TRP A 432 -21.69 -24.04 13.63
CA TRP A 432 -22.08 -22.63 13.55
C TRP A 432 -20.90 -21.67 13.71
N ALA A 433 -20.03 -21.90 14.70
CA ALA A 433 -18.86 -21.07 14.93
C ALA A 433 -17.93 -21.04 13.71
N TRP A 434 -17.70 -22.19 13.07
CA TRP A 434 -16.92 -22.28 11.82
C TRP A 434 -17.56 -21.50 10.67
N ALA A 435 -18.87 -21.67 10.45
CA ALA A 435 -19.58 -20.98 9.38
C ALA A 435 -19.56 -19.46 9.56
N VAL A 436 -19.80 -18.99 10.79
CA VAL A 436 -19.78 -17.56 11.14
C VAL A 436 -18.39 -16.97 11.01
N ASN A 437 -17.35 -17.65 11.52
CA ASN A 437 -15.97 -17.20 11.40
C ASN A 437 -15.52 -17.13 9.93
N GLY A 438 -15.84 -18.15 9.13
CA GLY A 438 -15.54 -18.19 7.70
C GLY A 438 -16.23 -17.07 6.93
N ALA A 439 -17.54 -16.87 7.15
CA ALA A 439 -18.28 -15.77 6.56
C ALA A 439 -17.71 -14.39 6.95
N ALA A 440 -17.39 -14.20 8.23
CA ALA A 440 -16.79 -12.97 8.74
C ALA A 440 -15.41 -12.70 8.15
N SER A 441 -14.59 -13.73 7.91
CA SER A 441 -13.26 -13.57 7.33
C SER A 441 -13.33 -13.12 5.85
N VAL A 442 -14.25 -13.71 5.06
CA VAL A 442 -14.44 -13.33 3.65
C VAL A 442 -15.04 -11.93 3.51
N ILE A 443 -16.06 -11.60 4.29
CA ILE A 443 -16.64 -10.25 4.31
C ILE A 443 -15.62 -9.25 4.87
N GLY A 444 -14.88 -9.67 5.88
CA GLY A 444 -13.90 -8.88 6.61
C GLY A 444 -12.71 -8.45 5.77
N SER A 445 -12.24 -9.27 4.83
CA SER A 445 -11.16 -8.87 3.92
C SER A 445 -11.55 -7.67 3.06
N ILE A 446 -12.79 -7.64 2.56
CA ILE A 446 -13.33 -6.52 1.77
C ILE A 446 -13.53 -5.29 2.67
N LEU A 447 -14.16 -5.46 3.84
CA LEU A 447 -14.39 -4.37 4.79
C LEU A 447 -13.08 -3.78 5.33
N ALA A 448 -12.03 -4.58 5.50
CA ALA A 448 -10.72 -4.12 5.92
C ALA A 448 -10.11 -3.17 4.88
N VAL A 449 -10.25 -3.46 3.57
CA VAL A 449 -9.79 -2.55 2.51
C VAL A 449 -10.63 -1.26 2.47
N VAL A 450 -11.96 -1.36 2.60
CA VAL A 450 -12.83 -0.17 2.73
C VAL A 450 -12.42 0.70 3.91
N ALA A 451 -12.13 0.08 5.05
CA ALA A 451 -11.65 0.79 6.24
C ALA A 451 -10.27 1.39 5.99
N ALA A 452 -9.34 0.67 5.37
CA ALA A 452 -8.01 1.19 5.06
C ALA A 452 -8.06 2.43 4.16
N LEU A 453 -8.97 2.48 3.18
CA LEU A 453 -9.20 3.65 2.32
C LEU A 453 -9.65 4.91 3.09
N THR A 454 -10.22 4.77 4.28
CA THR A 454 -10.80 5.89 5.05
C THR A 454 -9.97 6.26 6.26
N ILE A 455 -9.55 5.26 7.05
CA ILE A 455 -8.86 5.44 8.34
C ILE A 455 -7.42 4.89 8.33
N GLY A 456 -6.92 4.41 7.19
CA GLY A 456 -5.57 3.84 7.06
C GLY A 456 -5.38 2.49 7.74
N PHE A 457 -4.25 1.83 7.48
CA PHE A 457 -3.92 0.51 8.01
C PHE A 457 -3.72 0.51 9.53
N THR A 458 -3.24 1.61 10.11
CA THR A 458 -3.14 1.77 11.56
C THR A 458 -4.53 1.79 12.21
N GLY A 459 -5.49 2.50 11.60
CA GLY A 459 -6.89 2.45 12.03
C GLY A 459 -7.49 1.05 11.94
N VAL A 460 -7.23 0.32 10.85
CA VAL A 460 -7.63 -1.09 10.70
C VAL A 460 -6.98 -2.00 11.73
N GLY A 461 -5.72 -1.75 12.09
CA GLY A 461 -5.03 -2.49 13.16
C GLY A 461 -5.68 -2.29 14.53
N PHE A 462 -6.09 -1.06 14.86
CA PHE A 462 -6.87 -0.79 16.08
C PHE A 462 -8.26 -1.42 16.03
N LEU A 463 -8.92 -1.42 14.86
CA LEU A 463 -10.19 -2.11 14.66
C LEU A 463 -10.05 -3.62 14.89
N ALA A 464 -8.96 -4.22 14.41
CA ALA A 464 -8.64 -5.63 14.65
C ALA A 464 -8.49 -5.92 16.16
N ALA A 465 -7.76 -5.08 16.89
CA ALA A 465 -7.63 -5.21 18.34
C ALA A 465 -8.99 -5.02 19.06
N ALA A 466 -9.81 -4.06 18.62
CA ALA A 466 -11.15 -3.84 19.15
C ALA A 466 -12.08 -5.05 18.93
N CYS A 467 -11.97 -5.72 17.77
CA CYS A 467 -12.68 -6.98 17.54
C CYS A 467 -12.29 -8.04 18.58
N TYR A 468 -11.00 -8.20 18.90
CA TYR A 468 -10.60 -9.11 19.97
C TYR A 468 -11.13 -8.68 21.35
N LEU A 469 -11.22 -7.39 21.66
CA LEU A 469 -11.84 -6.91 22.90
C LEU A 469 -13.35 -7.23 22.96
N ILE A 470 -14.07 -7.20 21.84
CA ILE A 470 -15.48 -7.62 21.78
C ILE A 470 -15.62 -9.11 22.18
N ALA A 471 -14.66 -9.96 21.80
CA ALA A 471 -14.68 -11.37 22.17
C ALA A 471 -14.44 -11.63 23.68
N VAL A 472 -13.87 -10.66 24.40
CA VAL A 472 -13.68 -10.68 25.87
C VAL A 472 -15.00 -10.46 26.60
N ALA A 473 -15.89 -9.61 26.06
CA ALA A 473 -17.10 -9.19 26.74
C ALA A 473 -18.01 -10.40 27.06
N PRO A 474 -18.51 -10.53 28.30
CA PRO A 474 -19.58 -11.48 28.58
C PRO A 474 -20.78 -11.06 27.74
N ALA A 475 -21.29 -11.96 26.88
CA ALA A 475 -22.47 -11.69 26.07
C ALA A 475 -23.57 -11.13 27.00
N ALA A 476 -23.92 -9.86 26.80
CA ALA A 476 -24.76 -9.12 27.73
C ALA A 476 -26.00 -9.95 28.08
N THR A 477 -26.09 -10.33 29.36
CA THR A 477 -27.31 -10.85 29.96
C THR A 477 -28.42 -9.85 29.67
N GLY A 478 -29.49 -10.34 29.03
CA GLY A 478 -30.52 -9.50 28.43
C GLY A 478 -31.03 -8.42 29.37
N LEU A 479 -31.33 -7.25 28.80
CA LEU A 479 -32.23 -6.27 29.39
C LEU A 479 -33.48 -6.99 29.89
N ARG A 480 -33.55 -7.24 31.21
CA ARG A 480 -34.84 -7.40 31.89
C ARG A 480 -35.38 -5.98 32.05
N LEU A 481 -36.17 -5.54 31.06
CA LEU A 481 -37.15 -4.48 31.32
C LEU A 481 -38.09 -5.04 32.41
N GLY A 482 -37.96 -4.49 33.61
CA GLY A 482 -38.74 -4.90 34.77
C GLY A 482 -40.21 -4.63 34.53
N ILE A 483 -40.96 -5.68 34.23
CA ILE A 483 -42.41 -5.72 34.49
C ILE A 483 -42.56 -6.48 35.81
N GLY A 484 -42.60 -5.74 36.91
CA GLY A 484 -43.14 -6.15 38.20
C GLY A 484 -44.01 -4.99 38.69
N ALA A 485 -45.20 -5.19 39.25
CA ALA A 485 -45.67 -6.32 40.00
C ALA A 485 -47.20 -6.44 39.92
N GLU A 486 -47.68 -7.66 39.75
CA GLU A 486 -48.99 -8.06 40.26
C GLU A 486 -49.01 -7.83 41.79
N ARG A 487 -49.94 -7.00 42.25
CA ARG A 487 -50.34 -6.91 43.65
C ARG A 487 -51.70 -7.58 43.79
N SER A 488 -51.75 -8.69 44.51
CA SER A 488 -52.80 -9.00 45.49
C SER A 488 -52.33 -10.21 46.31
N PRO A 489 -52.88 -10.49 47.51
CA PRO A 489 -54.09 -9.92 48.13
C PRO A 489 -53.91 -9.51 49.62
N GLN A 490 -54.89 -8.77 50.16
CA GLN A 490 -55.31 -9.00 51.54
C GLN A 490 -56.83 -8.84 51.70
N PRO A 491 -57.44 -9.57 52.65
CA PRO A 491 -58.88 -9.72 52.78
C PRO A 491 -59.49 -8.76 53.81
N THR A 492 -60.73 -8.33 53.56
CA THR A 492 -61.75 -8.00 54.56
C THR A 492 -63.10 -8.36 54.00
#